data_AF-A0A0V0UKU2-F1
#
_entry.id   AF-A0A0V0UKU2-F1
#
_cell.length_a   1.000
_cell.length_b   1.000
_cell.length_c   1.000
_cell.angle_alpha   90.00
_cell.angle_beta   90.00
_cell.angle_gamma   90.00
#
_symmetry.space_group_name_H-M   'P 1'
#
loop_
_entity.id
_entity.type
_entity.pdbx_description
1 polymer ?
#
loop_
_entity_poly.entity_id
_entity_poly.type
_entity_poly.pdbx_seq_one_letter_code
_entity_poly.pdbx_strand_id
1 'polypeptide(L)'
;MNKTLSLNKLAIDPTAPDAEKEWKFRLLQFQDFVQLTVEPGIDLLKILRLYLTGSTFEYVQGCKTYDEAIAKPNEVYVKPKYVIFARHEFISRKQRDGESLEEFLHALQRLSKNCEYKNVTAEQYREEMIRDAFINNMSSKEIRTRLLEHSVISL
;
A
#
# COMPACT_ATOMS: atom_id res chain seq x y z
N MET A 1 -11.27 31.63 -19.23
CA MET A 1 -11.73 30.23 -19.40
C MET A 1 -12.11 29.69 -18.04
N ASN A 2 -13.40 29.75 -17.66
CA ASN A 2 -13.88 29.07 -16.46
C ASN A 2 -14.07 27.58 -16.80
N LYS A 3 -12.98 26.81 -16.78
CA LYS A 3 -13.09 25.36 -16.74
C LYS A 3 -13.54 25.00 -15.34
N THR A 4 -14.82 24.70 -15.17
CA THR A 4 -15.35 24.09 -13.94
C THR A 4 -14.58 22.79 -13.72
N LEU A 5 -13.79 22.72 -12.64
CA LEU A 5 -13.18 21.46 -12.22
C LEU A 5 -14.34 20.49 -11.96
N SER A 6 -14.29 19.30 -12.54
CA SER A 6 -15.30 18.25 -12.31
C SER A 6 -14.59 16.98 -11.86
N LEU A 7 -15.19 16.32 -10.88
CA LEU A 7 -14.67 15.10 -10.30
C LEU A 7 -15.56 13.93 -10.75
N ASN A 8 -14.98 12.99 -11.50
CA ASN A 8 -15.69 11.80 -11.98
C ASN A 8 -15.93 10.82 -10.83
N LYS A 9 -17.07 10.14 -10.82
CA LYS A 9 -17.38 9.16 -9.77
C LYS A 9 -16.36 8.02 -9.70
N LEU A 10 -16.10 7.55 -8.49
CA LEU A 10 -15.17 6.47 -8.22
C LEU A 10 -15.78 5.11 -8.54
N ALA A 11 -15.27 4.42 -9.56
CA ALA A 11 -15.58 3.04 -9.85
C ALA A 11 -14.28 2.25 -9.97
N ILE A 12 -14.00 1.38 -8.98
CA ILE A 12 -12.83 0.50 -8.97
C ILE A 12 -13.31 -0.90 -8.62
N ASP A 13 -12.99 -1.87 -9.46
CA ASP A 13 -13.12 -3.29 -9.16
C ASP A 13 -12.03 -3.67 -8.15
N PRO A 14 -12.37 -4.08 -6.91
CA PRO A 14 -11.39 -4.43 -5.89
C PRO A 14 -10.55 -5.66 -6.25
N THR A 15 -10.99 -6.47 -7.23
CA THR A 15 -10.26 -7.66 -7.69
C THR A 15 -9.25 -7.35 -8.81
N ALA A 16 -9.31 -6.15 -9.39
CA ALA A 16 -8.44 -5.76 -10.49
C ALA A 16 -6.95 -5.74 -10.06
N PRO A 17 -6.01 -6.15 -10.93
CA PRO A 17 -4.57 -6.15 -10.61
C PRO A 17 -4.00 -4.78 -10.22
N ASP A 18 -4.60 -3.70 -10.71
CA ASP A 18 -4.22 -2.31 -10.50
C ASP A 18 -5.11 -1.56 -9.50
N ALA A 19 -6.01 -2.27 -8.80
CA ALA A 19 -6.98 -1.68 -7.88
C ALA A 19 -6.33 -0.77 -6.81
N GLU A 20 -5.19 -1.18 -6.24
CA GLU A 20 -4.43 -0.37 -5.26
C GLU A 20 -3.94 0.96 -5.90
N LYS A 21 -3.41 0.88 -7.11
CA LYS A 21 -2.85 2.03 -7.83
C LYS A 21 -3.96 3.01 -8.19
N GLU A 22 -5.05 2.52 -8.77
CA GLU A 22 -6.21 3.35 -9.12
C GLU A 22 -6.83 3.97 -7.87
N TRP A 23 -7.00 3.21 -6.79
CA TRP A 23 -7.53 3.75 -5.54
C TRP A 23 -6.68 4.91 -5.01
N LYS A 24 -5.36 4.73 -4.94
CA LYS A 24 -4.43 5.80 -4.50
C LYS A 24 -4.46 7.02 -5.40
N PHE A 25 -4.45 6.81 -6.72
CA PHE A 25 -4.50 7.89 -7.70
C PHE A 25 -5.81 8.69 -7.59
N ARG A 26 -6.93 7.99 -7.49
CA ARG A 26 -8.27 8.58 -7.38
C ARG A 26 -8.48 9.33 -6.07
N LEU A 27 -7.98 8.78 -4.96
CA LEU A 27 -8.00 9.45 -3.67
C LEU A 27 -7.19 10.74 -3.68
N LEU A 28 -6.02 10.75 -4.32
CA LEU A 28 -5.22 11.97 -4.50
C LEU A 28 -6.00 13.03 -5.30
N GLN A 29 -6.62 12.64 -6.42
CA GLN A 29 -7.43 13.57 -7.21
C GLN A 29 -8.62 14.14 -6.43
N PHE A 30 -9.26 13.32 -5.60
CA PHE A 30 -10.34 13.78 -4.71
C PHE A 30 -9.83 14.82 -3.70
N GLN A 31 -8.67 14.57 -3.07
CA GLN A 31 -8.07 15.48 -2.10
C GLN A 31 -7.71 16.83 -2.76
N ASP A 32 -7.07 16.79 -3.93
CA ASP A 32 -6.74 17.99 -4.70
C ASP A 32 -8.02 18.75 -5.10
N PHE A 33 -9.06 18.05 -5.55
CA PHE A 33 -10.35 18.67 -5.89
C PHE A 33 -10.98 19.38 -4.70
N VAL A 34 -11.04 18.72 -3.53
CA VAL A 34 -11.58 19.31 -2.30
C VAL A 34 -10.80 20.58 -1.94
N GLN A 35 -9.47 20.50 -1.94
CA GLN A 35 -8.62 21.65 -1.61
C GLN A 35 -8.83 22.85 -2.55
N LEU A 36 -9.09 22.59 -3.83
CA LEU A 36 -9.25 23.62 -4.86
C LEU A 36 -10.66 24.21 -4.96
N THR A 37 -11.68 23.49 -4.50
CA THR A 37 -13.09 23.81 -4.84
C THR A 37 -14.04 23.87 -3.65
N VAL A 38 -13.66 23.31 -2.50
CA VAL A 38 -14.55 23.17 -1.34
C VAL A 38 -14.09 24.15 -0.25
N GLU A 39 -15.01 24.98 0.23
CA GLU A 39 -14.74 25.92 1.32
C GLU A 39 -14.43 25.20 2.65
N PRO A 40 -13.54 25.77 3.49
CA PRO A 40 -13.28 25.24 4.83
C PRO A 40 -14.56 25.12 5.68
N GLY A 41 -14.74 24.00 6.36
CA GLY A 41 -15.89 23.74 7.22
C GLY A 41 -17.03 22.93 6.56
N ILE A 42 -16.94 22.67 5.25
CA ILE A 42 -17.82 21.70 4.60
C ILE A 42 -17.46 20.28 5.05
N ASP A 43 -18.50 19.49 5.33
CA ASP A 43 -18.37 18.09 5.76
C ASP A 43 -17.80 17.21 4.63
N LEU A 44 -16.51 16.86 4.76
CA LEU A 44 -15.78 16.03 3.80
C LEU A 44 -16.40 14.65 3.62
N LEU A 45 -17.08 14.10 4.63
CA LEU A 45 -17.75 12.81 4.51
C LEU A 45 -18.92 12.88 3.53
N LYS A 46 -19.65 13.99 3.49
CA LYS A 46 -20.74 14.21 2.51
C LYS A 46 -20.18 14.33 1.10
N ILE A 47 -19.09 15.08 0.92
CA ILE A 47 -18.44 15.23 -0.39
C ILE A 47 -17.89 13.89 -0.88
N LEU A 48 -17.26 13.10 0.00
CA LEU A 48 -16.80 11.75 -0.31
C LEU A 48 -17.96 10.85 -0.75
N ARG A 49 -19.09 10.84 -0.02
CA ARG A 49 -20.27 10.04 -0.41
C ARG A 49 -20.83 10.39 -1.80
N LEU A 50 -20.74 11.65 -2.22
CA LEU A 50 -21.14 12.08 -3.57
C LEU A 50 -20.17 11.63 -4.66
N TYR A 51 -18.90 11.47 -4.30
CA TYR A 51 -17.84 10.97 -5.18
C TYR A 51 -17.90 9.45 -5.39
N LEU A 52 -18.32 8.70 -4.38
CA LEU A 52 -18.39 7.24 -4.42
C LEU A 52 -19.54 6.72 -5.30
N THR A 53 -19.43 5.46 -5.72
CA THR A 53 -20.48 4.72 -6.45
C THR A 53 -21.08 3.63 -5.57
N GLY A 54 -22.14 2.97 -6.06
CA GLY A 54 -22.78 1.86 -5.33
C GLY A 54 -21.82 0.75 -4.93
N SER A 55 -20.81 0.43 -5.76
CA SER A 55 -19.83 -0.63 -5.48
C SER A 55 -18.85 -0.29 -4.36
N THR A 56 -18.65 0.99 -4.06
CA THR A 56 -17.80 1.46 -2.95
C THR A 56 -18.61 1.83 -1.71
N PHE A 57 -19.92 2.07 -1.88
CA PHE A 57 -20.85 2.43 -0.81
C PHE A 57 -20.93 1.35 0.28
N GLU A 58 -20.90 0.07 -0.09
CA GLU A 58 -21.01 -1.05 0.86
C GLU A 58 -19.96 -0.99 1.99
N TYR A 59 -18.76 -0.50 1.68
CA TYR A 59 -17.66 -0.37 2.63
C TYR A 59 -17.77 0.87 3.54
N VAL A 60 -18.47 1.93 3.09
CA VAL A 60 -18.51 3.22 3.78
C VAL A 60 -19.87 3.54 4.44
N GLN A 61 -20.92 2.75 4.19
CA GLN A 61 -22.28 3.00 4.68
C GLN A 61 -22.37 3.17 6.20
N GLY A 62 -21.51 2.47 6.95
CA GLY A 62 -21.47 2.53 8.41
C GLY A 62 -20.47 3.54 8.99
N CYS A 63 -19.70 4.26 8.15
CA CYS A 63 -18.68 5.19 8.62
C CYS A 63 -19.32 6.53 9.04
N LYS A 64 -18.89 7.02 10.20
CA LYS A 64 -19.37 8.27 10.81
C LYS A 64 -18.42 9.43 10.58
N THR A 65 -17.16 9.15 10.28
CA THR A 65 -16.13 10.15 10.04
C THR A 65 -15.54 9.98 8.65
N TYR A 66 -14.92 11.05 8.15
CA TYR A 66 -14.14 11.01 6.90
C TYR A 66 -13.00 10.00 7.01
N ASP A 67 -12.28 9.98 8.12
CA ASP A 67 -11.13 9.08 8.33
C ASP A 67 -11.55 7.61 8.27
N GLU A 68 -12.65 7.23 8.92
CA GLU A 68 -13.21 5.88 8.83
C GLU A 68 -13.61 5.52 7.39
N ALA A 69 -14.18 6.47 6.66
CA ALA A 69 -14.65 6.29 5.29
C ALA A 69 -13.49 6.22 4.26
N ILE A 70 -12.28 6.63 4.63
CA ILE A 70 -11.06 6.43 3.85
C ILE A 70 -10.32 5.17 4.30
N ALA A 71 -10.30 4.85 5.59
CA ALA A 71 -9.60 3.69 6.13
C ALA A 71 -10.17 2.36 5.62
N LYS A 72 -11.49 2.17 5.65
CA LYS A 72 -12.10 0.90 5.21
C LYS A 72 -11.86 0.59 3.73
N PRO A 73 -12.08 1.52 2.78
CA PRO A 73 -11.70 1.27 1.40
C PRO A 73 -10.19 1.02 1.23
N ASN A 74 -9.32 1.71 2.00
CA ASN A 74 -7.89 1.41 1.97
C ASN A 74 -7.62 -0.05 2.34
N GLU A 75 -8.26 -0.63 3.36
CA GLU A 75 -8.07 -2.04 3.72
C GLU A 75 -8.49 -3.02 2.60
N VAL A 76 -9.48 -2.64 1.78
CA VAL A 76 -9.98 -3.45 0.67
C VAL A 76 -9.09 -3.32 -0.56
N TYR A 77 -8.74 -2.09 -0.94
CA TYR A 77 -8.04 -1.80 -2.19
C TYR A 77 -6.51 -1.87 -2.04
N VAL A 78 -5.98 -1.56 -0.85
CA VAL A 78 -4.56 -1.67 -0.54
C VAL A 78 -4.34 -3.04 0.07
N LYS A 79 -3.94 -4.00 -0.76
CA LYS A 79 -3.59 -5.33 -0.28
C LYS A 79 -2.51 -5.20 0.79
N PRO A 80 -2.62 -5.93 1.92
CA PRO A 80 -1.57 -5.97 2.91
C PRO A 80 -0.26 -6.34 2.22
N LYS A 81 0.72 -5.43 2.26
CA LYS A 81 2.05 -5.76 1.78
C LYS A 81 2.62 -6.78 2.74
N TYR A 82 2.93 -7.97 2.25
CA TYR A 82 3.71 -8.94 3.00
C TYR A 82 5.13 -8.40 3.15
N VAL A 83 5.32 -7.50 4.13
CA VAL A 83 6.60 -6.80 4.33
C VAL A 83 7.74 -7.79 4.50
N ILE A 84 7.48 -8.90 5.20
CA ILE A 84 8.43 -10.00 5.38
C ILE A 84 8.82 -10.62 4.04
N PHE A 85 7.84 -10.88 3.16
CA PHE A 85 8.08 -11.36 1.80
C PHE A 85 8.85 -10.36 0.95
N ALA A 86 8.46 -9.09 0.95
CA ALA A 86 9.15 -8.04 0.19
C ALA A 86 10.62 -7.88 0.63
N ARG A 87 10.87 -7.92 1.94
CA ARG A 87 12.24 -7.90 2.49
C ARG A 87 13.02 -9.15 2.13
N HIS A 88 12.40 -10.32 2.17
CA HIS A 88 13.02 -11.56 1.69
C HIS A 88 13.37 -11.48 0.20
N GLU A 89 12.48 -10.99 -0.67
CA GLU A 89 12.79 -10.77 -2.09
C GLU A 89 13.96 -9.82 -2.29
N PHE A 90 14.02 -8.72 -1.51
CA PHE A 90 15.12 -7.76 -1.57
C PHE A 90 16.45 -8.38 -1.12
N ILE A 91 16.48 -9.03 0.05
CA ILE A 91 17.70 -9.59 0.66
C ILE A 91 18.22 -10.81 -0.14
N SER A 92 17.32 -11.64 -0.68
CA SER A 92 17.71 -12.84 -1.45
C SER A 92 18.14 -12.52 -2.89
N ARG A 93 17.96 -11.28 -3.36
CA ARG A 93 18.29 -10.89 -4.73
C ARG A 93 19.80 -10.85 -4.95
N LYS A 94 20.32 -11.82 -5.70
CA LYS A 94 21.71 -11.89 -6.16
C LYS A 94 21.83 -11.45 -7.61
N GLN A 95 22.93 -10.78 -7.99
CA GLN A 95 23.21 -10.42 -9.38
C GLN A 95 23.11 -11.65 -10.29
N ARG A 96 22.46 -11.51 -11.45
CA ARG A 96 22.30 -12.61 -12.42
C ARG A 96 23.50 -12.67 -13.36
N ASP A 97 23.73 -13.84 -13.93
CA ASP A 97 24.74 -13.98 -14.99
C ASP A 97 24.39 -13.06 -16.17
N GLY A 98 25.35 -12.23 -16.58
CA GLY A 98 25.17 -11.26 -17.67
C GLY A 98 24.42 -9.96 -17.30
N GLU A 99 23.95 -9.81 -16.05
CA GLU A 99 23.35 -8.57 -15.57
C GLU A 99 24.44 -7.54 -15.21
N SER A 100 24.32 -6.32 -15.73
CA SER A 100 25.23 -5.23 -15.38
C SER A 100 25.04 -4.76 -13.92
N LEU A 101 26.05 -4.08 -13.38
CA LEU A 101 25.97 -3.53 -12.02
C LEU A 101 24.85 -2.49 -11.88
N GLU A 102 24.61 -1.69 -12.91
CA GLU A 102 23.55 -0.67 -12.94
C GLU A 102 22.16 -1.32 -12.92
N GLU A 103 21.94 -2.35 -13.74
CA GLU A 103 20.69 -3.11 -13.76
C GLU A 103 20.42 -3.78 -12.41
N PHE A 104 21.45 -4.38 -11.81
CA PHE A 104 21.34 -4.99 -10.49
C PHE A 104 21.00 -3.96 -9.41
N LEU A 105 21.68 -2.80 -9.39
CA LEU A 105 21.39 -1.73 -8.45
C LEU A 105 19.96 -1.20 -8.62
N HIS A 106 19.51 -0.98 -9.86
CA HIS A 106 18.14 -0.56 -10.13
C HIS A 106 17.10 -1.60 -9.70
N ALA A 107 17.40 -2.89 -9.88
CA ALA A 107 16.54 -3.96 -9.38
C ALA A 107 16.42 -3.91 -7.85
N LEU A 108 17.54 -3.74 -7.13
CA LEU A 108 17.55 -3.60 -5.67
C LEU A 108 16.78 -2.36 -5.20
N GLN A 109 16.99 -1.20 -5.83
CA GLN A 109 16.25 0.03 -5.55
C GLN A 109 14.75 -0.10 -5.80
N ARG A 110 14.32 -0.92 -6.77
CA ARG A 110 12.90 -1.19 -7.03
C ARG A 110 12.30 -2.07 -5.93
N LEU A 111 13.01 -3.13 -5.53
CA LEU A 111 12.54 -4.05 -4.49
C LEU A 111 12.46 -3.38 -3.11
N SER A 112 13.44 -2.53 -2.77
CA SER A 112 13.48 -1.85 -1.47
C SER A 112 12.25 -0.97 -1.20
N LYS A 113 11.61 -0.43 -2.25
CA LYS A 113 10.38 0.39 -2.12
C LYS A 113 9.20 -0.35 -1.46
N ASN A 114 9.21 -1.69 -1.47
CA ASN A 114 8.17 -2.50 -0.87
C ASN A 114 8.51 -2.99 0.55
N CYS A 115 9.70 -2.68 1.08
CA CYS A 115 10.17 -3.15 2.40
C CYS A 115 9.61 -2.39 3.61
N GLU A 116 8.81 -1.33 3.37
CA GLU A 116 8.21 -0.47 4.40
C GLU A 116 9.17 0.00 5.50
N TYR A 117 10.12 0.86 5.16
CA TYR A 117 11.01 1.49 6.14
C TYR A 117 10.25 2.45 7.05
N LYS A 118 10.40 2.29 8.36
CA LYS A 118 9.74 3.10 9.40
C LYS A 118 10.78 3.54 10.43
N ASN A 119 10.50 4.62 11.14
CA ASN A 119 11.33 5.01 12.28
C ASN A 119 11.05 4.04 13.44
N VAL A 120 12.05 3.27 13.84
CA VAL A 120 11.94 2.22 14.87
C VAL A 120 13.07 2.38 15.88
N THR A 121 12.87 1.82 17.06
CA THR A 121 13.93 1.76 18.07
C THR A 121 15.08 0.84 17.60
N ALA A 122 16.28 1.05 18.14
CA ALA A 122 17.42 0.18 17.85
C ALA A 122 17.18 -1.29 18.24
N GLU A 123 16.34 -1.53 19.25
CA GLU A 123 15.94 -2.87 19.68
C GLU A 123 15.01 -3.53 18.65
N GLN A 124 13.96 -2.85 18.22
CA GLN A 124 13.07 -3.34 17.16
C GLN A 124 13.84 -3.60 15.87
N TYR A 125 14.76 -2.70 15.49
CA TYR A 125 15.61 -2.91 14.33
C TYR A 125 16.45 -4.18 14.44
N ARG A 126 17.02 -4.45 15.64
CA ARG A 126 17.78 -5.67 15.91
C ARG A 126 16.93 -6.92 15.74
N GLU A 127 15.71 -6.92 16.27
CA GLU A 127 14.76 -8.05 16.14
C GLU A 127 14.37 -8.28 14.68
N GLU A 128 14.06 -7.22 13.95
CA GLU A 128 13.76 -7.29 12.52
C GLU A 128 14.94 -7.86 11.72
N MET A 129 16.18 -7.42 12.00
CA MET A 129 17.38 -7.95 11.37
C MET A 129 17.58 -9.44 11.65
N ILE A 130 17.39 -9.88 12.90
CA ILE A 130 17.47 -11.30 13.28
C ILE A 130 16.44 -12.11 12.50
N ARG A 131 15.19 -11.63 12.46
CA ARG A 131 14.10 -12.30 11.75
C ARG A 131 14.38 -12.42 10.26
N ASP A 132 14.77 -11.32 9.63
CA ASP A 132 15.00 -11.30 8.19
C ASP A 132 16.19 -12.21 7.82
N ALA A 133 17.25 -12.24 8.64
CA ALA A 133 18.37 -13.16 8.48
C ALA A 133 18.00 -14.63 8.72
N PHE A 134 17.19 -14.92 9.74
CA PHE A 134 16.72 -16.27 10.07
C PHE A 134 15.89 -16.84 8.92
N ILE A 135 14.92 -16.08 8.40
CA ILE A 135 14.06 -16.49 7.29
C ILE A 135 14.88 -16.69 6.02
N ASN A 136 15.74 -15.72 5.65
CA ASN A 136 16.48 -15.77 4.40
C ASN A 136 17.45 -16.97 4.34
N ASN A 137 18.12 -17.28 5.44
CA ASN A 137 19.15 -18.33 5.49
C ASN A 137 18.61 -19.71 5.93
N MET A 138 17.30 -19.86 6.09
CA MET A 138 16.68 -21.12 6.45
C MET A 138 16.83 -22.16 5.32
N SER A 139 17.25 -23.38 5.68
CA SER A 139 17.35 -24.52 4.76
C SER A 139 15.98 -25.08 4.38
N SER A 140 15.06 -25.18 5.35
CA SER A 140 13.70 -25.65 5.14
C SER A 140 12.90 -24.66 4.28
N LYS A 141 12.66 -25.03 3.01
CA LYS A 141 11.85 -24.24 2.08
C LYS A 141 10.39 -24.15 2.52
N GLU A 142 9.85 -25.26 3.03
CA GLU A 142 8.45 -25.34 3.45
C GLU A 142 8.16 -24.39 4.62
N ILE A 143 9.00 -24.41 5.66
CA ILE A 143 8.85 -23.53 6.82
C ILE A 143 9.05 -22.07 6.39
N ARG A 144 10.05 -21.79 5.55
CA ARG A 144 10.25 -20.44 5.01
C ARG A 144 9.00 -19.95 4.27
N THR A 145 8.44 -20.73 3.34
CA THR A 145 7.24 -20.32 2.59
C THR A 145 6.10 -19.98 3.54
N ARG A 146 5.82 -20.83 4.54
CA ARG A 146 4.78 -20.56 5.54
C ARG A 146 5.04 -19.27 6.32
N LEU A 147 6.28 -18.99 6.72
CA LEU A 147 6.64 -17.74 7.41
C LEU A 147 6.44 -16.51 6.50
N LEU A 148 6.71 -16.62 5.21
CA LEU A 148 6.53 -15.52 4.26
C LEU A 148 5.06 -15.17 3.97
N GLU A 149 4.13 -16.09 4.22
CA GLU A 149 2.68 -15.87 4.09
C GLU A 149 2.08 -15.00 5.20
N HIS A 150 2.83 -14.74 6.28
CA HIS A 150 2.36 -13.89 7.36
C HIS A 150 2.76 -12.41 7.15
N SER A 151 1.83 -11.51 7.48
CA SER A 151 2.08 -10.06 7.45
C SER A 151 2.93 -9.57 8.62
N VAL A 152 2.81 -10.22 9.79
CA VAL A 152 3.55 -9.90 11.03
C VAL A 152 3.95 -11.21 11.72
N ILE A 153 5.23 -11.34 12.06
CA ILE A 153 5.79 -12.43 12.87
C ILE A 153 6.77 -11.81 13.87
N SER A 154 6.62 -12.20 15.14
CA SER A 154 7.64 -12.07 16.18
C SER A 154 8.27 -13.45 16.38
N LEU A 155 9.60 -13.50 16.45
CA LEU A 155 10.37 -14.72 16.70
C LEU A 155 10.63 -14.92 18.19
#